data_AF-A0AA38EIF3-F1
#
_entry.id   AF-A0AA38EIF3-F1
#
_cell.length_a   1.000
_cell.length_b   1.000
_cell.length_c   1.000
_cell.angle_alpha   90.00
_cell.angle_beta   90.00
_cell.angle_gamma   90.00
#
_symmetry.space_group_name_H-M   'P 1'
#
loop_
_entity.id
_entity.type
_entity.pdbx_description
1 polymer ?
#
loop_
_entity_poly.entity_id
_entity_poly.type
_entity_poly.pdbx_seq_one_letter_code
_entity_poly.pdbx_strand_id
1 'polypeptide(L)'
;MRDTWLARDLPVLKAAVEVFEQDGDPMDADDIARIAKLDAETVQRALRALSTEPFFAKGQETANGDILWIGKPTSKALRVAGQWPSPENLLESLINALEAAGEDDTRVPEERNKIKQVALGLRTAATQIAIGALGGAGGNLLGG
;
A
#
# COMPACT_ATOMS: atom_id res chain seq x y z
N MET A 1 -23.73 1.45 5.37
CA MET A 1 -22.82 1.40 4.20
C MET A 1 -22.29 -0.03 4.12
N ARG A 2 -22.38 -0.71 2.98
CA ARG A 2 -21.81 -2.07 2.84
C ARG A 2 -20.29 -1.93 2.75
N ASP A 3 -19.53 -2.76 3.45
CA ASP A 3 -18.08 -2.80 3.34
C ASP A 3 -17.69 -3.49 2.02
N THR A 4 -17.77 -2.73 0.93
CA THR A 4 -17.41 -3.21 -0.41
C THR A 4 -15.91 -3.34 -0.57
N TRP A 5 -15.14 -2.60 0.22
CA TRP A 5 -13.69 -2.62 0.16
C TRP A 5 -13.15 -3.99 0.60
N LEU A 6 -13.42 -4.40 1.84
CA LEU A 6 -12.88 -5.66 2.36
C LEU A 6 -13.53 -6.89 1.71
N ALA A 7 -14.82 -6.81 1.37
CA ALA A 7 -15.56 -7.95 0.84
C ALA A 7 -15.39 -8.17 -0.67
N ARG A 8 -14.93 -7.16 -1.44
CA ARG A 8 -14.90 -7.24 -2.91
C ARG A 8 -13.65 -6.59 -3.51
N ASP A 9 -13.43 -5.30 -3.26
CA ASP A 9 -12.43 -4.52 -4.02
C ASP A 9 -11.00 -4.93 -3.65
N LEU A 10 -10.70 -5.11 -2.36
CA LEU A 10 -9.39 -5.55 -1.90
C LEU A 10 -9.06 -6.99 -2.35
N PRO A 11 -9.95 -7.99 -2.23
CA PRO A 11 -9.72 -9.32 -2.81
C PRO A 11 -9.39 -9.28 -4.30
N VAL A 12 -10.11 -8.48 -5.10
CA VAL A 12 -9.85 -8.34 -6.54
C VAL A 12 -8.50 -7.66 -6.81
N LEU A 13 -8.14 -6.62 -6.05
CA LEU A 13 -6.84 -5.97 -6.17
C LEU A 13 -5.68 -6.93 -5.86
N LYS A 14 -5.82 -7.76 -4.82
CA LYS A 14 -4.84 -8.79 -4.48
C LYS A 14 -4.70 -9.84 -5.58
N ALA A 15 -5.83 -10.31 -6.11
CA ALA A 15 -5.84 -11.27 -7.20
C ALA A 15 -5.18 -10.71 -8.47
N ALA A 16 -5.45 -9.45 -8.82
CA ALA A 16 -4.77 -8.80 -9.93
C ALA A 16 -3.25 -8.76 -9.72
N VAL A 17 -2.78 -8.33 -8.55
CA VAL A 17 -1.35 -8.36 -8.24
C VAL A 17 -0.76 -9.77 -8.38
N GLU A 18 -1.48 -10.79 -7.91
CA GLU A 18 -1.05 -12.18 -8.03
C GLU A 18 -0.98 -12.67 -9.48
N VAL A 19 -1.96 -12.36 -10.32
CA VAL A 19 -1.93 -12.69 -11.77
C VAL A 19 -0.73 -12.03 -12.43
N PHE A 20 -0.47 -10.75 -12.15
CA PHE A 20 0.68 -10.05 -12.73
C PHE A 20 2.02 -10.66 -12.31
N GLU A 21 2.16 -11.13 -11.07
CA GLU A 21 3.39 -11.79 -10.59
C GLU A 21 3.60 -13.16 -11.26
N GLN A 22 2.53 -13.86 -11.65
CA GLN A 22 2.62 -15.16 -12.32
C GLN A 22 3.03 -15.00 -13.79
N ASP A 23 2.39 -14.08 -14.50
CA ASP A 23 2.48 -14.04 -15.97
C ASP A 23 3.32 -12.87 -16.50
N GLY A 24 3.44 -11.77 -15.75
CA GLY A 24 4.16 -10.55 -16.15
C GLY A 24 3.49 -9.73 -17.27
N ASP A 25 2.37 -10.21 -17.79
CA ASP A 25 1.61 -9.65 -18.90
C ASP A 25 0.39 -8.83 -18.41
N PRO A 26 -0.26 -8.06 -19.29
CA PRO A 26 -1.58 -7.49 -18.99
C PRO A 26 -2.54 -8.57 -18.49
N MET A 27 -3.24 -8.28 -17.39
CA MET A 27 -4.06 -9.27 -16.68
C MET A 27 -5.48 -9.26 -17.23
N ASP A 28 -5.94 -10.43 -17.66
CA ASP A 28 -7.31 -10.63 -18.13
C ASP A 28 -8.29 -10.70 -16.96
N ALA A 29 -9.49 -10.12 -17.14
CA ALA A 29 -10.50 -10.06 -16.09
C ALA A 29 -10.96 -11.46 -15.61
N ASP A 30 -10.96 -12.45 -16.49
CA ASP A 30 -11.34 -13.83 -16.18
C ASP A 30 -10.32 -14.52 -15.27
N ASP A 31 -9.04 -14.24 -15.47
CA ASP A 31 -7.95 -14.78 -14.67
C ASP A 31 -7.98 -14.21 -13.26
N ILE A 32 -8.26 -12.91 -13.15
CA ILE A 32 -8.48 -12.22 -11.89
C ILE A 32 -9.69 -12.81 -11.16
N ALA A 33 -10.80 -13.05 -11.84
CA ALA A 33 -12.00 -13.66 -11.24
C ALA A 33 -11.71 -15.06 -10.69
N ARG A 34 -10.96 -15.86 -11.44
CA ARG A 34 -10.52 -17.20 -11.05
C ARG A 34 -9.63 -17.18 -9.80
N ILE A 35 -8.64 -16.30 -9.72
CA ILE A 35 -7.77 -16.16 -8.54
C ILE A 35 -8.53 -15.58 -7.34
N ALA A 36 -9.38 -14.57 -7.56
CA ALA A 36 -10.19 -13.96 -6.51
C ALA A 36 -11.30 -14.89 -5.97
N LYS A 37 -11.64 -15.96 -6.70
CA LYS A 37 -12.78 -16.85 -6.43
C LYS A 37 -14.10 -16.10 -6.34
N LEU A 38 -14.27 -15.14 -7.24
CA LEU A 38 -15.47 -14.31 -7.38
C LEU A 38 -16.07 -14.49 -8.77
N ASP A 39 -17.37 -14.24 -8.89
CA ASP A 39 -18.03 -14.23 -10.19
C ASP A 39 -17.58 -13.02 -11.03
N ALA A 40 -17.69 -13.16 -12.36
CA ALA A 40 -17.24 -12.16 -13.31
C ALA A 40 -17.93 -10.80 -13.11
N GLU A 41 -19.23 -10.76 -12.78
CA GLU A 41 -19.95 -9.51 -12.57
C GLU A 41 -19.42 -8.76 -11.34
N THR A 42 -19.18 -9.48 -10.25
CA THR A 42 -18.58 -8.94 -9.04
C THR A 42 -17.18 -8.38 -9.30
N VAL A 43 -16.36 -9.09 -10.08
CA VAL A 43 -15.02 -8.62 -10.48
C VAL A 43 -15.10 -7.40 -11.38
N GLN A 44 -15.97 -7.37 -12.38
CA GLN A 44 -16.17 -6.21 -13.25
C GLN A 44 -16.57 -4.96 -12.43
N ARG A 45 -17.48 -5.11 -11.46
CA ARG A 45 -17.86 -4.01 -10.57
C ARG A 45 -16.71 -3.55 -9.66
N ALA A 46 -15.84 -4.46 -9.25
CA ALA A 46 -14.66 -4.16 -8.44
C ALA A 46 -13.58 -3.44 -9.27
N LEU A 47 -13.27 -3.95 -10.45
CA LEU A 47 -12.29 -3.36 -11.36
C LEU A 47 -12.71 -1.94 -11.78
N ARG A 48 -13.99 -1.68 -12.05
CA ARG A 48 -14.48 -0.31 -12.30
C ARG A 48 -14.25 0.63 -11.11
N ALA A 49 -14.48 0.13 -9.88
CA ALA A 49 -14.22 0.91 -8.67
C ALA A 49 -12.72 1.14 -8.45
N LEU A 50 -11.88 0.13 -8.67
CA LEU A 50 -10.43 0.24 -8.54
C LEU A 50 -9.83 1.18 -9.61
N SER A 51 -10.40 1.20 -10.81
CA SER A 51 -9.98 2.08 -11.90
C SER A 51 -10.27 3.56 -11.66
N THR A 52 -10.99 3.94 -10.60
CA THR A 52 -11.12 5.35 -10.19
C THR A 52 -9.84 5.88 -9.53
N GLU A 53 -8.92 4.99 -9.18
CA GLU A 53 -7.61 5.29 -8.59
C GLU A 53 -6.50 4.75 -9.50
N PRO A 54 -5.29 5.30 -9.45
CA PRO A 54 -4.17 4.86 -10.29
C PRO A 54 -3.53 3.57 -9.74
N PHE A 55 -4.33 2.52 -9.55
CA PHE A 55 -3.85 1.20 -9.15
C PHE A 55 -3.22 0.43 -10.32
N PHE A 56 -3.61 0.72 -11.55
CA PHE A 56 -3.13 0.06 -12.75
C PHE A 56 -2.63 1.09 -13.77
N ALA A 57 -1.60 0.74 -14.55
CA ALA A 57 -0.99 1.69 -15.49
C ALA A 57 -1.89 2.03 -16.69
N LYS A 58 -2.62 1.05 -17.22
CA LYS A 58 -3.56 1.16 -18.34
C LYS A 58 -4.65 0.10 -18.18
N GLY A 59 -5.73 0.20 -18.95
CA GLY A 59 -6.71 -0.86 -19.10
C GLY A 59 -7.42 -0.70 -20.44
N GLN A 60 -8.14 -1.75 -20.85
CA GLN A 60 -8.98 -1.71 -22.04
C GLN A 60 -10.38 -2.20 -21.68
N GLU A 61 -11.38 -1.54 -22.23
CA GLU A 61 -12.76 -1.98 -22.19
C GLU A 61 -13.18 -2.57 -23.53
N THR A 62 -14.12 -3.51 -23.48
CA THR A 62 -14.86 -4.02 -24.62
C THR A 62 -15.90 -2.99 -25.09
N ALA A 63 -16.52 -3.23 -26.25
CA ALA A 63 -17.55 -2.35 -26.79
C ALA A 63 -18.82 -2.26 -25.91
N ASN A 64 -19.08 -3.27 -25.05
CA ASN A 64 -20.18 -3.26 -24.09
C ASN A 64 -19.79 -2.66 -22.72
N GLY A 65 -18.57 -2.09 -22.58
CA GLY A 65 -18.12 -1.40 -21.37
C GLY A 65 -17.66 -2.34 -20.25
N ASP A 66 -17.36 -3.60 -20.56
CA ASP A 66 -16.69 -4.51 -19.63
C ASP A 66 -15.17 -4.35 -19.76
N ILE A 67 -14.46 -4.44 -18.63
CA ILE A 67 -13.01 -4.38 -18.63
C ILE A 67 -12.48 -5.70 -19.20
N LEU A 68 -11.79 -5.62 -20.34
CA LEU A 68 -11.17 -6.74 -21.02
C LEU A 68 -9.89 -7.16 -20.30
N TRP A 69 -8.97 -6.20 -20.13
CA TRP A 69 -7.70 -6.41 -19.43
C TRP A 69 -7.28 -5.14 -18.68
N ILE A 70 -6.47 -5.33 -17.64
CA ILE A 70 -5.79 -4.26 -16.90
C ILE A 70 -4.27 -4.45 -16.96
N GLY A 71 -3.55 -3.34 -17.05
CA GLY A 71 -2.09 -3.31 -17.14
C GLY A 71 -1.42 -3.38 -15.78
N LYS A 72 -0.08 -3.39 -15.80
CA LYS A 72 0.79 -3.52 -14.63
C LYS A 72 0.27 -2.80 -13.36
N PRO A 73 0.23 -3.48 -12.19
CA PRO A 73 -0.04 -2.86 -10.91
C PRO A 73 0.99 -1.77 -10.56
N THR A 74 0.52 -0.64 -10.05
CA THR A 74 1.38 0.44 -9.57
C THR A 74 1.96 0.12 -8.18
N SER A 75 2.96 0.89 -7.74
CA SER A 75 3.49 0.77 -6.38
C SER A 75 2.40 0.97 -5.31
N LYS A 76 1.37 1.78 -5.60
CA LYS A 76 0.20 1.96 -4.73
C LYS A 76 -0.59 0.65 -4.62
N ALA A 77 -0.87 -0.02 -5.75
CA ALA A 77 -1.56 -1.31 -5.74
C ALA A 77 -0.79 -2.37 -4.95
N LEU A 78 0.53 -2.47 -5.16
CA LEU A 78 1.38 -3.44 -4.45
C LEU A 78 1.37 -3.23 -2.92
N ARG A 79 1.39 -1.98 -2.45
CA ARG A 79 1.31 -1.66 -1.02
C ARG A 79 -0.05 -1.98 -0.44
N VAL A 80 -1.12 -1.59 -1.13
CA VAL A 80 -2.50 -1.81 -0.67
C VAL A 80 -2.87 -3.30 -0.68
N ALA A 81 -2.38 -4.05 -1.67
CA ALA A 81 -2.50 -5.51 -1.72
C ALA A 81 -1.68 -6.21 -0.61
N GLY A 82 -0.75 -5.50 0.04
CA GLY A 82 0.13 -6.04 1.08
C GLY A 82 1.37 -6.77 0.55
N GLN A 83 1.63 -6.71 -0.76
CA GLN A 83 2.81 -7.31 -1.39
C GLN A 83 4.07 -6.51 -1.07
N TRP A 84 3.95 -5.19 -0.99
CA TRP A 84 5.03 -4.28 -0.59
C TRP A 84 4.76 -3.70 0.79
N PRO A 85 5.81 -3.47 1.61
CA PRO A 85 5.65 -2.80 2.89
C PRO A 85 5.14 -1.36 2.68
N SER A 86 4.32 -0.89 3.61
CA SER A 86 3.90 0.52 3.64
C SER A 86 5.11 1.41 4.00
N PRO A 87 5.09 2.72 3.66
CA PRO A 87 6.13 3.65 4.10
C PRO A 87 6.32 3.63 5.62
N GLU A 88 5.21 3.53 6.37
CA GLU A 88 5.21 3.50 7.84
C GLU A 88 5.89 2.23 8.35
N ASN A 89 5.56 1.07 7.77
CA ASN A 89 6.20 -0.19 8.14
C ASN A 89 7.70 -0.21 7.79
N LEU A 90 8.10 0.40 6.67
CA LEU A 90 9.52 0.56 6.31
C LEU A 90 10.24 1.48 7.31
N LEU A 91 9.61 2.57 7.71
CA LEU A 91 10.18 3.50 8.68
C LEU A 91 10.33 2.84 10.06
N GLU A 92 9.32 2.14 10.55
CA GLU A 92 9.42 1.39 11.81
C GLU A 92 10.49 0.30 11.72
N SER A 93 10.57 -0.42 10.60
CA SER A 93 11.63 -1.43 10.39
C SER A 93 13.02 -0.81 10.42
N LEU A 94 13.19 0.37 9.82
CA LEU A 94 14.45 1.13 9.86
C LEU A 94 14.79 1.58 11.28
N ILE A 95 13.84 2.14 12.02
CA ILE A 95 14.04 2.59 13.41
C ILE A 95 14.45 1.38 14.28
N ASN A 96 13.74 0.26 14.16
CA ASN A 96 14.05 -0.96 14.92
C ASN A 96 15.44 -1.50 14.58
N ALA A 97 15.85 -1.47 13.30
CA ALA A 97 17.18 -1.88 12.89
C ALA A 97 18.27 -0.98 13.48
N LEU A 98 18.03 0.33 13.57
CA LEU A 98 18.94 1.27 14.22
C LEU A 98 18.99 1.04 15.73
N GLU A 99 17.85 0.85 16.41
CA GLU A 99 17.81 0.55 17.85
C GLU A 99 18.61 -0.71 18.17
N ALA A 100 18.39 -1.81 17.43
CA ALA A 100 19.16 -3.04 17.55
C ALA A 100 20.67 -2.82 17.29
N ALA A 101 21.02 -2.04 16.27
CA ALA A 101 22.42 -1.72 15.99
C ALA A 101 23.08 -0.88 17.11
N GLY A 102 22.31 -0.03 17.78
CA GLY A 102 22.76 0.71 18.96
C GLY A 102 22.93 -0.15 20.21
N GLU A 103 22.19 -1.26 20.31
CA GLU A 103 22.30 -2.22 21.41
C GLU A 103 23.48 -3.18 21.27
N ASP A 104 24.00 -3.38 20.06
CA ASP A 104 25.13 -4.27 19.77
C ASP A 104 26.42 -3.90 20.52
N ASP A 105 26.80 -4.74 21.48
CA ASP A 105 27.99 -4.56 22.32
C ASP A 105 29.32 -4.83 21.59
N THR A 106 29.29 -5.33 20.34
CA THR A 106 30.51 -5.46 19.52
C THR A 106 30.98 -4.14 18.91
N ARG A 107 30.10 -3.12 18.88
CA ARG A 107 30.41 -1.77 18.38
C ARG A 107 31.03 -0.90 19.46
N VAL A 108 31.82 0.09 19.04
CA VAL A 108 32.38 1.06 20.01
C VAL A 108 31.27 1.92 20.64
N PRO A 109 31.38 2.28 21.94
CA PRO A 109 30.32 2.97 22.67
C PRO A 109 29.84 4.28 22.02
N GLU A 110 30.76 5.04 21.41
CA GLU A 110 30.43 6.29 20.73
C GLU A 110 29.54 6.07 19.50
N GLU A 111 29.85 5.05 18.69
CA GLU A 111 29.04 4.68 17.52
C GLU A 111 27.65 4.22 17.95
N ARG A 112 27.56 3.39 18.99
CA ARG A 112 26.29 2.93 19.56
C ARG A 112 25.41 4.10 19.99
N ASN A 113 25.99 5.08 20.71
CA ASN A 113 25.26 6.26 21.14
C ASN A 113 24.78 7.12 19.96
N LYS A 114 25.60 7.31 18.93
CA LYS A 114 25.19 8.03 17.71
C LYS A 114 24.02 7.34 17.03
N ILE A 115 24.07 6.01 16.88
CA ILE A 115 22.98 5.23 16.27
C ILE A 115 21.68 5.38 17.08
N LYS A 116 21.73 5.26 18.41
CA LYS A 116 20.57 5.46 19.29
C LYS A 116 19.96 6.86 19.14
N GLN A 117 20.80 7.89 19.03
CA GLN A 117 20.33 9.27 18.83
C GLN A 117 19.61 9.43 17.49
N VAL A 118 20.11 8.82 16.42
CA VAL A 118 19.43 8.84 15.10
C VAL A 118 18.07 8.15 15.18
N ALA A 119 18.00 6.96 15.79
CA ALA A 119 16.75 6.21 15.95
C ALA A 119 15.70 7.04 16.72
N LEU A 120 16.10 7.63 17.85
CA LEU A 120 15.24 8.47 18.67
C LEU A 120 14.74 9.71 17.90
N GLY A 121 15.62 10.34 17.13
CA GLY A 121 15.27 11.49 16.29
C GLY A 121 14.21 11.15 15.25
N LEU A 122 14.38 10.04 14.54
CA LEU A 122 13.41 9.55 13.55
C LEU A 122 12.05 9.22 14.19
N ARG A 123 12.05 8.51 15.32
CA ARG A 123 10.83 8.14 16.04
C ARG A 123 10.06 9.38 16.52
N THR A 124 10.78 10.38 17.02
CA THR A 124 10.20 11.65 17.47
C THR A 124 9.57 12.41 16.30
N ALA A 125 10.29 12.56 15.18
CA ALA A 125 9.78 13.25 14.00
C ALA A 125 8.53 12.58 13.44
N ALA A 126 8.53 11.24 13.33
CA ALA A 126 7.39 10.47 12.86
C ALA A 126 6.15 10.68 13.74
N THR A 127 6.33 10.64 15.07
CA THR A 127 5.24 10.85 16.04
C THR A 127 4.64 12.25 15.91
N GLN A 128 5.46 13.28 15.73
CA GLN A 128 4.96 14.66 15.58
C GLN A 128 4.16 14.85 14.30
N ILE A 129 4.60 14.26 13.18
CA ILE A 129 3.85 14.29 11.92
C ILE A 129 2.50 13.59 12.09
N ALA A 130 2.46 12.44 12.74
CA ALA A 130 1.22 11.70 13.01
C ALA A 130 0.26 12.50 13.90
N ILE A 131 0.75 13.10 15.00
CA ILE A 131 -0.05 13.96 15.87
C ILE A 131 -0.58 15.18 15.10
N GLY A 132 0.25 15.81 14.26
CA GLY A 132 -0.16 16.94 13.42
C GLY A 132 -1.25 16.58 12.42
N ALA A 133 -1.15 15.42 11.77
CA ALA A 133 -2.16 14.92 10.85
C ALA A 133 -3.50 14.59 11.56
N LEU A 134 -3.44 14.04 12.78
CA LEU A 134 -4.62 13.69 13.58
C LEU A 134 -5.27 14.91 14.26
N GLY A 135 -4.46 15.88 14.70
CA GLY A 135 -4.92 17.13 15.29
C GLY A 135 -5.39 18.16 14.26
N GLY A 136 -4.97 18.03 13.01
CA GLY A 136 -5.27 18.96 11.91
C GLY A 136 -6.69 18.88 11.33
N ALA A 137 -7.53 17.94 11.78
CA ALA A 137 -8.95 17.90 11.41
C ALA A 137 -9.83 18.92 12.17
N GLY A 138 -9.24 19.86 12.93
CA GLY A 138 -10.02 20.83 13.70
C GLY A 138 -9.24 22.03 14.25
N GLY A 139 -8.51 22.78 13.41
CA GLY A 139 -8.02 24.08 13.87
C GLY A 139 -6.89 24.68 13.05
N ASN A 140 -7.24 25.40 11.98
CA ASN A 140 -6.55 26.64 11.57
C ASN A 140 -7.50 27.48 10.71
N LEU A 141 -8.59 27.92 11.35
CA LEU A 141 -9.07 29.29 11.18
C LEU A 141 -8.52 30.04 12.39
N LEU A 142 -7.79 31.14 12.14
CA LEU A 142 -7.20 32.12 13.07
C LEU A 142 -5.66 32.05 13.21
N GLY A 143 -4.99 32.99 12.52
CA GLY A 143 -3.76 33.62 13.02
C GLY A 143 -2.61 33.68 12.02
N GLY A 144 -2.57 34.75 11.22
CA GLY A 144 -1.44 35.11 10.36
C GLY A 144 -1.86 35.90 9.14
#